data_AF-A0A6F8TV73-F1
#
_entry.id   AF-A0A6F8TV73-F1
#
_cell.length_a   1.000
_cell.length_b   1.000
_cell.length_c   1.000
_cell.angle_alpha   90.00
_cell.angle_beta   90.00
_cell.angle_gamma   90.00
#
_symmetry.space_group_name_H-M   'P 1'
#
loop_
_entity.id
_entity.type
_entity.pdbx_description
1 polymer ?
#
loop_
_entity_poly.entity_id
_entity_poly.type
_entity_poly.pdbx_seq_one_letter_code
_entity_poly.pdbx_strand_id
1 'polypeptide(L)'
;MIGDAFSSDATDIHVIPRTNDYLIQFRKTGVLVPFQTIDKDQAERLIAHLKFMASMDIGEKRKPQSGSFSLTVRNTPLSLRISTLPTTHLKESLVIRILPQKYQIPIEKMSLYPSSAKKLLALLMYSHGLILFTGPTGNVS
;
A
#
# COMPACT_ATOMS: atom_id res chain seq x y z
N MET A 1 2.51 -13.18 6.80
CA MET A 1 1.97 -11.80 6.78
C MET A 1 1.86 -11.22 5.37
N ILE A 2 2.94 -10.81 4.68
CA ILE A 2 2.84 -10.15 3.35
C ILE A 2 2.18 -11.07 2.32
N GLY A 3 2.53 -12.36 2.32
CA GLY A 3 1.88 -13.35 1.45
C GLY A 3 0.37 -13.52 1.71
N ASP A 4 -0.05 -13.43 2.97
CA ASP A 4 -1.48 -13.54 3.35
C ASP A 4 -2.26 -12.29 2.96
N ALA A 5 -1.64 -11.11 3.14
CA ALA A 5 -2.20 -9.84 2.68
C ALA A 5 -2.38 -9.85 1.15
N PHE A 6 -1.36 -10.30 0.41
CA PHE A 6 -1.43 -10.44 -1.04
C PHE A 6 -2.50 -11.44 -1.47
N SER A 7 -2.57 -12.61 -0.82
CA SER A 7 -3.55 -13.66 -1.14
C SER A 7 -5.00 -13.26 -0.84
N SER A 8 -5.20 -12.16 -0.12
CA SER A 8 -6.51 -11.68 0.28
C SER A 8 -6.82 -10.29 -0.24
N ASP A 9 -6.15 -9.91 -1.34
CA ASP A 9 -6.34 -8.66 -2.08
C ASP A 9 -6.31 -7.41 -1.18
N ALA A 10 -5.44 -7.43 -0.16
CA ALA A 10 -5.27 -6.29 0.72
C ALA A 10 -4.48 -5.17 0.04
N THR A 11 -4.89 -3.92 0.24
CA THR A 11 -4.17 -2.74 -0.26
C THR A 11 -3.11 -2.25 0.71
N ASP A 12 -3.38 -2.40 2.00
CA ASP A 12 -2.51 -1.93 3.08
C ASP A 12 -2.45 -2.95 4.22
N ILE A 13 -1.29 -3.06 4.86
CA ILE A 13 -1.06 -3.81 6.09
C ILE A 13 -0.72 -2.79 7.18
N HIS A 14 -1.46 -2.80 8.27
CA HIS A 14 -1.25 -1.94 9.43
C HIS A 14 -0.73 -2.79 10.58
N VAL A 15 0.40 -2.38 11.17
CA VAL A 15 0.96 -2.93 12.40
C VAL A 15 0.84 -1.85 13.46
N ILE A 16 -0.10 -2.03 14.39
CA ILE A 16 -0.56 -0.99 15.31
C ILE A 16 -0.19 -1.38 16.74
N PRO A 17 0.62 -0.58 17.44
CA PRO A 17 0.91 -0.81 18.84
C PRO A 17 -0.35 -0.61 19.69
N ARG A 18 -0.57 -1.52 20.64
CA ARG A 18 -1.53 -1.39 21.74
C ARG A 18 -0.77 -1.36 23.06
N THR A 19 -1.47 -1.38 24.19
CA THR A 19 -0.83 -1.32 25.53
C THR A 19 0.15 -2.48 25.72
N ASN A 20 -0.27 -3.71 25.46
CA ASN A 20 0.50 -4.93 25.78
C ASN A 20 0.99 -5.70 24.54
N ASP A 21 0.40 -5.46 23.38
CA ASP A 21 0.64 -6.21 22.16
C ASP A 21 0.63 -5.30 20.92
N TYR A 22 0.69 -5.91 19.74
CA TYR A 22 0.48 -5.25 18.47
C TYR A 22 -0.64 -5.94 17.70
N LEU A 23 -1.54 -5.14 17.14
CA LEU A 23 -2.57 -5.60 16.23
C LEU A 23 -2.11 -5.44 14.78
N ILE A 24 -2.18 -6.52 14.02
CA ILE A 24 -2.02 -6.51 12.57
C ILE A 24 -3.40 -6.47 11.93
N GLN A 25 -3.63 -5.50 11.04
CA GLN A 25 -4.86 -5.37 10.26
C GLN A 25 -4.54 -5.28 8.77
N PHE A 26 -5.42 -5.82 7.94
CA PHE A 26 -5.38 -5.65 6.49
C PHE A 26 -6.48 -4.70 6.05
N ARG A 27 -6.17 -3.76 5.17
CA ARG A 27 -7.18 -2.98 4.47
C ARG A 27 -7.61 -3.73 3.22
N LYS A 28 -8.89 -4.10 3.15
CA LYS A 28 -9.52 -4.77 2.01
C LYS A 28 -10.73 -3.98 1.58
N THR A 29 -10.79 -3.57 0.32
CA THR A 29 -11.93 -2.80 -0.22
C THR A 29 -12.26 -1.57 0.65
N GLY A 30 -11.22 -0.88 1.14
CA GLY A 30 -11.36 0.29 2.01
C GLY A 30 -11.62 0.01 3.50
N VAL A 31 -11.88 -1.23 3.90
CA VAL A 31 -12.20 -1.59 5.29
C VAL A 31 -11.00 -2.26 5.98
N LEU A 32 -10.73 -1.90 7.23
CA LEU A 32 -9.71 -2.54 8.06
C LEU A 32 -10.25 -3.80 8.72
N VAL A 33 -9.61 -4.93 8.46
CA VAL A 33 -9.96 -6.24 9.01
C VAL A 33 -8.81 -6.74 9.89
N PRO A 34 -9.05 -7.09 11.17
CA PRO A 34 -8.05 -7.73 12.02
C PRO A 34 -7.52 -9.03 11.39
N PHE A 35 -6.20 -9.21 11.41
CA PHE A 35 -5.54 -10.41 10.91
C PHE A 35 -4.97 -11.25 12.06
N GLN A 36 -4.14 -10.63 12.89
CA GLN A 36 -3.45 -11.32 13.97
C GLN A 36 -3.04 -10.31 15.05
N THR A 37 -2.91 -10.79 16.29
CA THR A 37 -2.21 -10.07 17.36
C THR A 37 -0.87 -10.76 17.62
N ILE A 38 0.19 -9.96 17.78
CA ILE A 38 1.54 -10.44 18.10
C ILE A 38 2.06 -9.73 19.35
N ASP A 39 2.95 -10.40 20.09
CA ASP A 39 3.59 -9.78 21.25
C ASP A 39 4.52 -8.62 20.84
N LYS A 40 4.91 -7.82 21.85
CA LYS A 40 5.76 -6.63 21.64
C LYS A 40 7.11 -6.99 21.00
N ASP A 41 7.76 -8.05 21.44
CA ASP A 41 9.11 -8.38 21.00
C ASP A 41 9.12 -8.90 19.55
N GLN A 42 8.10 -9.66 19.17
CA GLN A 42 7.85 -10.07 17.80
C GLN A 42 7.60 -8.86 16.90
N ALA A 43 6.81 -7.89 17.36
CA ALA A 43 6.52 -6.69 16.58
C ALA A 43 7.77 -5.81 16.39
N GLU A 44 8.58 -5.64 17.42
CA GLU A 44 9.82 -4.86 17.32
C GLU A 44 10.83 -5.51 16.36
N ARG A 45 10.98 -6.85 16.42
CA ARG A 45 11.79 -7.60 15.45
C ARG A 45 11.26 -7.47 14.03
N LEU A 46 9.95 -7.55 13.85
CA LEU A 46 9.29 -7.38 12.55
C LEU A 46 9.55 -5.97 11.97
N ILE A 47 9.35 -4.92 12.76
CA ILE A 47 9.57 -3.53 12.34
C ILE A 47 11.04 -3.31 11.97
N ALA A 48 11.98 -3.82 12.77
CA ALA A 48 13.42 -3.71 12.47
C ALA A 48 13.80 -4.43 11.16
N HIS A 49 13.27 -5.63 10.93
CA HIS A 49 13.51 -6.37 9.69
C HIS A 49 12.95 -5.64 8.46
N LEU A 50 11.74 -5.07 8.58
CA LEU A 50 11.12 -4.31 7.50
C LEU A 50 11.83 -2.97 7.25
N LYS A 51 12.35 -2.31 8.29
CA LYS A 51 13.21 -1.13 8.17
C LYS A 51 14.48 -1.46 7.40
N PHE A 52 15.16 -2.55 7.76
CA PHE A 52 16.35 -3.02 7.06
C PHE A 52 16.08 -3.25 5.57
N MET A 53 15.01 -3.99 5.25
CA MET A 53 14.66 -4.28 3.86
C MET A 53 14.37 -3.03 3.02
N ALA A 54 13.88 -1.97 3.65
CA ALA A 54 13.52 -0.71 3.01
C ALA A 54 14.62 0.36 3.11
N SER A 55 15.84 -0.01 3.55
CA SER A 55 16.96 0.91 3.76
C SER A 55 16.65 2.08 4.69
N MET A 56 15.84 1.83 5.73
CA MET A 56 15.50 2.79 6.79
C MET A 56 16.44 2.63 7.99
N ASP A 57 16.58 3.68 8.80
CA ASP A 57 17.38 3.65 10.03
C ASP A 57 16.66 2.84 11.11
N ILE A 58 17.24 1.69 11.47
CA ILE A 58 16.70 0.76 12.47
C ILE A 58 16.74 1.37 13.89
N GLY A 59 17.76 2.17 14.20
CA GLY A 59 17.97 2.78 15.50
C GLY A 59 17.08 3.99 15.77
N GLU A 60 16.69 4.72 14.72
CA GLU A 60 15.81 5.88 14.86
C GLU A 60 14.34 5.47 14.98
N LYS A 61 13.73 5.70 16.15
CA LYS A 61 12.32 5.41 16.44
C LYS A 61 11.49 6.66 16.75
N ARG A 62 12.11 7.85 16.79
CA ARG A 62 11.50 9.11 17.23
C ARG A 62 10.99 9.97 16.07
N LYS A 63 11.39 9.65 14.84
CA LYS A 63 10.99 10.37 13.62
C LYS A 63 10.22 9.44 12.69
N PRO A 64 9.20 9.96 11.97
CA PRO A 64 8.61 9.24 10.85
C PRO A 64 9.67 8.81 9.85
N GLN A 65 9.55 7.60 9.32
CA GLN A 65 10.40 7.11 8.25
C GLN A 65 9.54 6.57 7.11
N SER A 66 10.11 6.57 5.92
CA SER A 66 9.48 5.97 4.75
C SER A 66 10.54 5.35 3.86
N GLY A 67 10.21 4.21 3.28
CA GLY A 67 11.05 3.49 2.36
C GLY A 67 10.22 2.66 1.41
N SER A 68 10.90 1.94 0.54
CA SER A 68 10.27 1.01 -0.38
C SER A 68 11.20 -0.14 -0.65
N PHE A 69 10.63 -1.31 -0.94
CA PHE A 69 11.37 -2.47 -1.37
C PHE A 69 10.49 -3.33 -2.26
N SER A 70 11.12 -4.23 -3.00
CA SER A 70 10.42 -5.21 -3.82
C SER A 70 10.71 -6.60 -3.31
N LEU A 71 9.71 -7.48 -3.40
CA LEU A 71 9.89 -8.91 -3.12
C LEU A 71 9.02 -9.73 -4.06
N THR A 72 9.30 -11.02 -4.17
CA THR A 72 8.48 -11.94 -4.97
C THR A 72 7.63 -12.80 -4.05
N VAL A 73 6.31 -12.78 -4.22
CA VAL A 73 5.36 -13.67 -3.52
C VAL A 73 4.65 -14.50 -4.57
N ARG A 74 4.71 -15.83 -4.46
CA ARG A 74 4.03 -16.76 -5.38
C ARG A 74 4.32 -16.44 -6.86
N ASN A 75 5.58 -16.19 -7.17
CA ASN A 75 6.08 -15.81 -8.51
C ASN A 75 5.59 -14.45 -9.04
N THR A 76 4.91 -13.66 -8.20
CA THR A 76 4.45 -12.30 -8.53
C THR A 76 5.37 -11.28 -7.86
N PRO A 77 6.09 -10.43 -8.62
CA PRO A 77 6.86 -9.34 -8.03
C PRO A 77 5.92 -8.28 -7.44
N LEU A 78 6.13 -7.95 -6.18
CA LEU A 78 5.38 -6.91 -5.46
C LEU A 78 6.31 -5.76 -5.14
N SER A 79 5.85 -4.55 -5.44
CA SER A 79 6.47 -3.32 -4.97
C SER A 79 5.74 -2.84 -3.73
N LEU A 80 6.48 -2.65 -2.65
CA LEU A 80 5.94 -2.31 -1.35
C LEU A 80 6.47 -0.95 -0.92
N ARG A 81 5.56 -0.07 -0.48
CA ARG A 81 5.93 1.18 0.18
C ARG A 81 5.67 1.02 1.67
N ILE A 82 6.63 1.39 2.48
CA ILE A 82 6.54 1.26 3.93
C ILE A 82 6.72 2.61 4.59
N SER A 83 5.96 2.84 5.65
CA SER A 83 6.10 4.04 6.48
C SER A 83 5.99 3.66 7.95
N THR A 84 6.84 4.25 8.79
CA THR A 84 6.75 4.13 10.24
C THR A 84 6.42 5.47 10.88
N LEU A 85 5.68 5.43 11.98
CA LEU A 85 5.36 6.60 12.79
C LEU A 85 5.65 6.31 14.26
N PRO A 86 6.35 7.23 14.97
CA PRO A 86 6.52 7.13 16.41
C PRO A 86 5.17 7.19 17.12
N THR A 87 5.03 6.39 18.17
CA THR A 87 3.87 6.37 19.05
C THR A 87 4.31 6.48 20.51
N THR A 88 3.39 6.33 21.46
CA THR A 88 3.71 6.42 22.89
C THR A 88 4.74 5.37 23.31
N HIS A 89 5.52 5.66 24.36
CA HIS A 89 6.53 4.75 24.92
C HIS A 89 7.58 4.23 23.91
N LEU A 90 7.97 5.06 22.93
CA LEU A 90 8.94 4.70 21.87
C LEU A 90 8.54 3.47 21.03
N LYS A 91 7.25 3.11 21.04
CA LYS A 91 6.70 2.13 20.10
C LYS A 91 6.56 2.76 18.73
N GLU A 92 6.57 1.95 17.68
CA GLU A 92 6.38 2.41 16.31
C GLU A 92 5.15 1.75 15.71
N SER A 93 4.29 2.54 15.10
CA SER A 93 3.31 2.00 14.16
C SER A 93 3.94 1.90 12.78
N LEU A 94 3.52 0.91 12.00
CA LEU A 94 4.05 0.67 10.67
C LEU A 94 2.91 0.38 9.71
N VAL A 95 2.97 0.98 8.53
CA VAL A 95 2.04 0.72 7.43
C VAL A 95 2.84 0.25 6.22
N ILE A 96 2.39 -0.84 5.59
CA ILE A 96 2.89 -1.31 4.30
C ILE A 96 1.76 -1.12 3.30
N ARG A 97 2.00 -0.34 2.26
CA ARG A 97 1.14 -0.26 1.08
C ARG A 97 1.65 -1.22 0.02
N ILE A 98 0.77 -2.13 -0.41
CA ILE A 98 1.01 -3.01 -1.55
C ILE A 98 0.67 -2.21 -2.80
N LEU A 99 1.68 -1.86 -3.60
CA LEU A 99 1.44 -1.14 -4.83
C LEU A 99 0.90 -2.14 -5.86
N PRO A 100 -0.20 -1.82 -6.56
CA PRO A 100 -0.67 -2.67 -7.64
C PRO A 100 0.47 -2.84 -8.64
N GLN A 101 0.67 -4.07 -9.12
CA GLN A 101 1.39 -4.24 -10.38
C GLN A 101 0.69 -3.35 -11.41
N LYS A 102 1.46 -2.72 -12.31
CA LYS A 102 0.92 -1.87 -13.37
C LYS A 102 -0.10 -2.67 -14.20
N TYR A 103 -1.36 -2.67 -13.78
CA TYR A 103 -2.47 -3.08 -14.60
C TYR A 103 -2.65 -1.94 -15.59
N GLN A 104 -2.05 -2.10 -16.77
CA GLN A 104 -2.51 -1.37 -17.94
C GLN A 104 -3.89 -1.90 -18.26
N ILE A 105 -4.92 -1.34 -17.62
CA ILE A 105 -6.30 -1.66 -17.96
C ILE A 105 -6.57 -0.94 -19.29
N PRO A 106 -6.90 -1.67 -20.37
CA PRO A 106 -7.30 -1.03 -21.61
C PRO A 106 -8.50 -0.11 -21.34
N ILE A 107 -8.50 1.08 -21.97
CA ILE A 107 -9.53 2.10 -21.72
C ILE A 107 -10.94 1.59 -22.04
N GLU A 108 -11.04 0.62 -22.96
CA GLU A 108 -12.26 -0.08 -23.35
C GLU A 108 -12.84 -0.92 -22.20
N LYS A 109 -12.00 -1.37 -21.27
CA LYS A 109 -12.40 -2.13 -20.06
C LYS A 109 -12.64 -1.25 -18.84
N MET A 110 -12.18 0.00 -18.85
CA MET A 110 -12.42 0.97 -17.76
C MET A 110 -13.74 1.72 -17.92
N SER A 111 -14.25 1.86 -19.14
CA SER A 111 -15.46 2.65 -19.39
C SER A 111 -16.74 1.82 -19.23
N LEU A 112 -17.66 2.30 -18.39
CA LEU A 112 -19.03 1.78 -18.27
C LEU A 112 -19.83 1.89 -19.59
N TYR A 113 -19.41 2.78 -20.49
CA TYR A 113 -20.05 3.01 -21.79
C TYR A 113 -19.02 2.99 -22.91
N PRO A 114 -19.04 1.98 -23.80
CA PRO A 114 -18.08 1.87 -24.90
C PRO A 114 -18.02 3.10 -25.82
N SER A 115 -19.10 3.87 -25.93
CA SER A 115 -19.17 5.11 -26.70
C SER A 115 -18.32 6.25 -26.08
N SER A 116 -18.19 6.30 -24.76
CA SER A 116 -17.37 7.29 -24.06
C SER A 116 -15.88 7.01 -24.21
N ALA A 117 -15.46 5.74 -24.16
CA ALA A 117 -14.09 5.33 -24.44
C ALA A 117 -13.65 5.73 -25.86
N LYS A 118 -14.50 5.48 -26.87
CA LYS A 118 -14.23 5.88 -28.26
C LYS A 118 -14.07 7.38 -28.42
N LYS A 119 -14.93 8.18 -27.76
CA LYS A 119 -14.82 9.64 -27.79
C LYS A 119 -13.52 10.12 -27.16
N LEU A 120 -13.13 9.56 -26.01
CA LEU A 120 -11.89 9.91 -25.34
C LEU A 120 -10.65 9.51 -26.18
N LEU A 121 -10.65 8.32 -26.78
CA LEU A 121 -9.60 7.89 -27.72
C LEU A 121 -9.50 8.82 -28.94
N ALA A 122 -10.64 9.25 -29.50
CA ALA A 122 -10.64 10.22 -30.59
C ALA A 122 -10.09 11.59 -30.15
N LEU A 123 -10.40 12.03 -28.92
CA LEU A 123 -9.86 13.27 -28.36
C LEU A 123 -8.33 13.20 -28.14
N LEU A 124 -7.80 12.01 -27.81
CA LEU A 124 -6.36 11.77 -27.68
C LEU A 124 -5.61 11.82 -29.02
N MET A 125 -6.30 11.69 -30.16
CA MET A 125 -5.70 11.75 -31.49
C MET A 125 -5.44 13.18 -31.98
N TYR A 126 -5.95 14.21 -31.30
CA TYR A 126 -5.66 15.60 -31.65
C TYR A 126 -4.23 15.96 -31.28
N SER A 127 -3.52 16.68 -32.15
CA SER A 127 -2.11 17.04 -31.93
C SER A 127 -1.90 18.00 -30.77
N HIS A 128 -2.94 18.77 -30.39
CA HIS A 128 -2.92 19.74 -29.28
C HIS A 128 -4.31 19.83 -28.64
N GLY A 129 -4.36 20.03 -27.32
CA GLY A 129 -5.60 20.18 -26.56
C GLY A 129 -5.38 19.91 -25.07
N LEU A 130 -6.30 20.35 -24.21
CA LEU A 130 -6.27 20.08 -22.77
C LEU A 130 -7.42 19.13 -22.41
N ILE A 131 -7.09 17.99 -21.79
CA ILE A 131 -8.06 17.06 -21.21
C ILE A 131 -7.86 17.09 -19.70
N LEU A 132 -8.92 17.43 -18.95
CA LEU A 132 -8.90 17.51 -17.50
C LEU A 132 -9.66 16.31 -16.90
N PHE A 133 -8.96 15.52 -16.09
CA PHE A 133 -9.56 14.48 -15.25
C PHE A 133 -9.77 15.02 -13.85
N THR A 134 -10.97 14.88 -13.30
CA THR A 134 -11.30 15.34 -11.93
C THR A 134 -11.94 14.20 -11.15
N GLY A 135 -11.58 14.10 -9.86
CA GLY A 135 -12.10 13.08 -8.95
C GLY A 135 -11.51 13.22 -7.54
N PRO A 136 -12.17 12.68 -6.51
CA PRO A 136 -11.65 12.67 -5.14
C PRO A 136 -10.41 11.76 -5.02
N THR A 137 -9.52 12.08 -4.08
CA THR A 137 -8.31 11.30 -3.83
C THR A 137 -8.63 9.83 -3.55
N GLY A 138 -8.05 8.92 -4.36
CA GLY A 138 -8.29 7.47 -4.28
C GLY A 138 -9.17 6.91 -5.40
N ASN A 139 -9.90 7.77 -6.12
CA ASN A 139 -10.55 7.41 -7.38
C ASN A 139 -9.63 7.85 -8.53
N VAL A 140 -8.75 6.93 -8.92
CA VAL A 140 -7.95 6.86 -10.16
C VAL A 140 -7.79 8.18 -10.96
N SER A 141 -6.56 8.70 -10.93
CA SER A 141 -5.96 9.43 -12.06
C SER A 141 -5.03 8.48 -12.80
#